data_AF-A0A7J6B1G5-F1
#
_entry.id   AF-A0A7J6B1G5-F1
#
_cell.length_a   1.000
_cell.length_b   1.000
_cell.length_c   1.000
_cell.angle_alpha   90.00
_cell.angle_beta   90.00
_cell.angle_gamma   90.00
#
_symmetry.space_group_name_H-M   'P 1'
#
loop_
_entity.id
_entity.type
_entity.pdbx_description
1 polymer ?
#
loop_
_entity_poly.entity_id
_entity_poly.type
_entity_poly.pdbx_seq_one_letter_code
_entity_poly.pdbx_strand_id
1 'polypeptide(L)'
;MGPVDKRKGLFARRRQLLLTEGPHLYYVDPVNKVLKGEIPWSPELRPEAKNFKTFFVHTPNRTYYLMDPSGNADKWCKKIQEVWRKIYHKHQNPSV
;
A
#
# COMPACT_ATOMS: atom_id res chain seq x y z
N MET A 1 10.51 -0.11 0.91
CA MET A 1 10.05 -1.30 0.17
C MET A 1 10.18 -2.53 1.06
N GLY A 2 9.45 -3.61 0.78
CA GLY A 2 9.58 -4.86 1.52
C GLY A 2 8.71 -6.00 0.97
N PRO A 3 9.00 -7.25 1.36
CA PRO A 3 8.22 -8.40 0.93
C PRO A 3 6.84 -8.43 1.62
N VAL A 4 5.81 -8.77 0.86
CA VAL A 4 4.44 -8.97 1.37
C VAL A 4 3.77 -10.13 0.65
N ASP A 5 2.82 -10.77 1.31
CA ASP A 5 1.94 -11.76 0.69
C ASP A 5 0.60 -11.10 0.34
N LYS A 6 0.34 -10.96 -0.96
CA LYS A 6 -0.86 -10.30 -1.50
C LYS A 6 -1.92 -11.33 -1.83
N ARG A 7 -3.13 -11.21 -1.28
CA ARG A 7 -4.25 -12.11 -1.61
C ARG A 7 -4.65 -11.97 -3.08
N LYS A 8 -4.78 -13.10 -3.78
CA LYS A 8 -5.28 -13.21 -5.16
C LYS A 8 -6.17 -14.45 -5.28
N GLY A 9 -7.49 -14.25 -5.18
CA GLY A 9 -8.44 -15.36 -5.09
C GLY A 9 -8.28 -16.10 -3.76
N LEU A 10 -8.23 -17.43 -3.82
CA LEU A 10 -8.08 -18.29 -2.64
C LEU A 10 -6.68 -18.28 -2.02
N PHE A 11 -5.65 -17.87 -2.78
CA PHE A 11 -4.25 -17.95 -2.34
C PHE A 11 -3.58 -16.59 -2.29
N ALA A 12 -2.58 -16.45 -1.42
CA ALA A 12 -1.67 -15.32 -1.46
C ALA A 12 -0.54 -15.57 -2.47
N ARG A 13 0.04 -14.48 -2.97
CA ARG A 13 1.24 -14.49 -3.80
C ARG A 13 2.25 -13.51 -3.23
N ARG A 14 3.49 -13.97 -3.04
CA ARG A 14 4.61 -13.15 -2.58
C ARG A 14 4.91 -12.04 -3.57
N ARG A 15 5.02 -10.80 -3.09
CA ARG A 15 5.35 -9.61 -3.87
C ARG A 15 6.39 -8.78 -3.14
N GLN A 16 7.25 -8.11 -3.88
CA GLN A 16 7.97 -6.96 -3.35
C GLN A 16 7.04 -5.75 -3.48
N LEU A 17 6.67 -5.13 -2.36
CA LEU A 17 5.89 -3.89 -2.34
C LEU A 17 6.85 -2.70 -2.27
N LEU A 18 6.66 -1.72 -3.15
CA LEU A 18 7.48 -0.52 -3.24
C LEU A 18 6.58 0.70 -3.12
N LEU A 19 6.83 1.51 -2.10
CA LEU A 19 6.31 2.85 -1.97
C LEU A 19 7.40 3.80 -2.49
N THR A 20 7.12 4.54 -3.55
CA THR A 20 8.08 5.44 -4.20
C THR A 20 7.55 6.87 -4.26
N GLU A 21 8.44 7.79 -4.64
CA GLU A 21 8.10 9.18 -4.97
C GLU A 21 7.15 9.23 -6.18
N GLY A 22 6.30 10.26 -6.24
CA GLY A 22 5.17 10.34 -7.19
C GLY A 22 3.87 10.85 -6.55
N PRO A 23 3.09 10.01 -5.85
CA PRO A 23 3.45 8.72 -5.24
C PRO A 23 3.02 7.49 -6.07
N HIS A 24 3.73 6.38 -5.87
CA HIS A 24 3.31 5.09 -6.43
C HIS A 24 3.45 3.96 -5.42
N LEU A 25 2.57 2.96 -5.51
CA LEU A 25 2.58 1.77 -4.66
C LEU A 25 2.59 0.50 -5.54
N TYR A 26 3.78 0.19 -6.06
CA TYR A 26 4.00 -0.93 -6.98
C TYR A 26 4.14 -2.26 -6.26
N TYR A 27 3.67 -3.35 -6.89
CA TYR A 27 3.95 -4.70 -6.43
C TYR A 27 4.55 -5.57 -7.54
N VAL A 28 5.76 -6.05 -7.29
CA VAL A 28 6.60 -6.79 -8.24
C VAL A 28 6.62 -8.27 -7.85
N ASP A 29 6.64 -9.16 -8.83
CA ASP A 29 6.94 -10.57 -8.62
C ASP A 29 8.46 -10.74 -8.39
N PRO A 30 8.89 -11.11 -7.17
CA PRO A 30 10.32 -11.13 -6.86
C PRO A 30 11.05 -12.31 -7.50
N VAL A 31 10.34 -13.36 -7.95
CA VAL A 31 10.95 -14.51 -8.63
C VAL A 31 11.18 -14.16 -10.08
N ASN A 32 10.10 -13.81 -10.78
CA ASN A 32 10.12 -13.55 -12.22
C ASN A 32 10.64 -12.17 -12.59
N LYS A 33 10.85 -11.27 -11.62
CA LYS A 33 11.30 -9.87 -11.83
C LYS A 33 10.37 -9.06 -12.73
N VAL A 34 9.06 -9.31 -12.63
CA VAL A 34 8.02 -8.64 -13.44
C VAL A 34 7.12 -7.77 -12.57
N LEU A 35 6.87 -6.53 -12.99
CA LEU A 35 5.85 -5.67 -12.39
C LEU A 35 4.47 -6.30 -12.56
N LYS A 36 3.76 -6.57 -11.46
CA LYS A 36 2.43 -7.18 -11.51
C LYS A 36 1.29 -6.17 -11.43
N GLY A 37 1.61 -4.93 -11.08
CA GLY A 37 0.68 -3.81 -11.08
C GLY A 37 1.01 -2.79 -10.00
N GLU A 38 0.07 -1.89 -9.83
CA GLU A 38 0.13 -0.78 -8.89
C GLU A 38 -1.19 -0.70 -8.11
N ILE A 39 -1.12 -0.23 -6.86
CA ILE A 39 -2.31 0.20 -6.11
C ILE A 39 -2.52 1.68 -6.45
N PRO A 40 -3.65 2.05 -7.08
CA PRO A 40 -3.86 3.40 -7.56
C PRO A 40 -3.98 4.36 -6.37
N TRP A 41 -3.35 5.53 -6.50
CA TRP A 41 -3.45 6.60 -5.53
C TRP A 41 -4.64 7.51 -5.83
N SER A 42 -5.33 7.92 -4.78
CA SER A 42 -6.38 8.95 -4.82
C SER A 42 -6.56 9.56 -3.43
N PRO A 43 -7.28 10.69 -3.28
CA PRO A 43 -7.64 11.23 -1.98
C PRO A 43 -8.38 10.22 -1.08
N GLU A 44 -9.14 9.28 -1.66
CA GLU A 44 -9.89 8.26 -0.93
C GLU A 44 -9.02 7.06 -0.51
N LEU A 45 -7.74 7.00 -0.93
CA LEU A 45 -6.84 5.93 -0.53
C LEU A 45 -6.66 5.95 1.00
N ARG A 46 -6.94 4.82 1.65
CA ARG A 46 -6.81 4.68 3.10
C ARG A 46 -6.09 3.39 3.48
N PRO A 47 -4.94 3.46 4.18
CA PRO A 47 -4.34 2.27 4.78
C PRO A 47 -5.02 1.89 6.10
N GLU A 48 -5.09 0.60 6.40
CA GLU A 48 -5.67 0.06 7.64
C GLU A 48 -4.88 -1.14 8.13
N ALA A 49 -4.35 -1.10 9.36
CA ALA A 49 -3.71 -2.27 9.97
C ALA A 49 -4.76 -3.07 10.74
N LYS A 50 -5.04 -4.31 10.30
CA LYS A 50 -5.96 -5.23 11.01
C LYS A 50 -5.30 -5.89 12.21
N ASN A 51 -4.02 -6.21 12.08
CA ASN A 51 -3.15 -6.72 13.16
C ASN A 51 -1.69 -6.52 12.73
N PHE A 52 -0.73 -6.94 13.56
CA PHE A 52 0.69 -6.75 13.27
C PHE A 52 1.15 -7.37 11.94
N LYS A 53 0.47 -8.41 11.44
CA LYS A 53 0.84 -9.10 10.20
C LYS A 53 -0.05 -8.76 9.01
N THR A 54 -1.19 -8.11 9.20
CA THR A 54 -2.19 -7.92 8.14
C THR A 54 -2.58 -6.46 8.04
N PHE A 55 -2.50 -5.92 6.83
CA PHE A 55 -3.00 -4.60 6.52
C PHE A 55 -3.75 -4.57 5.20
N PHE A 56 -4.60 -3.56 5.07
CA PHE A 56 -5.37 -3.28 3.89
C PHE A 56 -4.95 -1.93 3.32
N VAL A 57 -5.04 -1.83 2.00
CA VAL A 57 -5.05 -0.54 1.31
C VAL A 57 -6.37 -0.44 0.57
N HIS A 58 -7.24 0.44 1.06
CA HIS A 58 -8.53 0.72 0.47
C HIS A 58 -8.36 1.75 -0.64
N THR A 59 -8.98 1.49 -1.78
CA THR A 59 -9.15 2.40 -2.92
C THR A 59 -10.62 2.34 -3.35
N PRO A 60 -11.14 3.32 -4.10
CA PRO A 60 -12.58 3.39 -4.43
C PRO A 60 -13.16 2.08 -4.98
N ASN A 61 -12.43 1.43 -5.88
CA ASN A 61 -12.91 0.24 -6.60
C ASN A 61 -12.40 -1.08 -6.00
N ARG A 62 -11.46 -1.03 -5.05
CA ARG A 62 -10.78 -2.25 -4.58
C ARG A 62 -10.13 -2.08 -3.22
N THR A 63 -10.30 -3.09 -2.36
CA THR A 63 -9.46 -3.28 -1.18
C THR A 63 -8.34 -4.28 -1.48
N TYR A 64 -7.10 -3.88 -1.22
CA TYR A 64 -5.92 -4.71 -1.38
C TYR A 64 -5.56 -5.35 -0.04
N TYR A 65 -5.64 -6.68 0.02
CA TYR A 65 -5.32 -7.47 1.21
C TYR A 65 -3.84 -7.89 1.18
N LEU A 66 -3.08 -7.39 2.15
CA LEU A 66 -1.63 -7.57 2.22
C LEU A 66 -1.26 -8.14 3.59
N MET A 67 -0.34 -9.09 3.59
CA MET A 67 0.23 -9.67 4.79
C MET A 67 1.73 -9.42 4.81
N ASP A 68 2.24 -8.94 5.95
CA ASP A 68 3.66 -8.84 6.24
C ASP A 68 4.03 -9.93 7.27
N PRO A 69 4.68 -11.02 6.83
CA PRO A 69 5.10 -12.10 7.74
C PRO A 69 6.03 -11.63 8.87
N SER A 70 6.75 -10.53 8.66
CA SER A 70 7.66 -9.93 9.64
C SER A 70 6.96 -9.11 10.72
N GLY A 71 5.63 -8.93 10.64
CA GLY A 71 4.86 -8.29 11.70
C GLY A 71 4.96 -6.76 11.74
N ASN A 72 5.29 -6.10 10.62
CA ASN A 72 5.41 -4.64 10.52
C ASN A 72 4.27 -3.99 9.71
N ALA A 73 3.07 -4.58 9.73
CA ALA A 73 1.91 -4.06 9.00
C ALA A 73 1.55 -2.62 9.42
N ASP A 74 1.76 -2.25 10.69
CA ASP A 74 1.56 -0.89 11.18
C ASP A 74 2.54 0.11 10.56
N LYS A 75 3.80 -0.27 10.34
CA LYS A 75 4.81 0.57 9.68
C LYS A 75 4.44 0.86 8.23
N TRP A 76 3.89 -0.13 7.53
CA TRP A 76 3.34 0.07 6.18
C TRP A 76 2.23 1.11 6.19
N CYS A 77 1.23 0.94 7.07
CA CYS A 77 0.11 1.87 7.16
C CYS A 77 0.56 3.29 7.52
N LYS A 78 1.44 3.44 8.52
CA LYS A 78 2.01 4.73 8.93
C LYS A 78 2.73 5.42 7.78
N LYS A 79 3.55 4.69 7.02
CA LYS A 79 4.32 5.30 5.92
C LYS A 79 3.45 5.68 4.73
N ILE A 80 2.47 4.84 4.37
CA ILE A 80 1.48 5.17 3.32
C ILE A 80 0.67 6.41 3.73
N GLN A 81 0.21 6.47 4.98
CA GLN A 81 -0.55 7.61 5.50
C GLN A 81 0.29 8.90 5.53
N GLU A 82 1.56 8.81 5.91
CA GLU A 82 2.50 9.95 5.90
C GLU A 82 2.64 10.53 4.49
N VAL A 83 2.85 9.67 3.49
CA VAL A 83 2.95 10.08 2.08
C VAL A 83 1.63 10.67 1.59
N TRP A 84 0.51 10.00 1.87
CA TRP A 84 -0.83 10.50 1.54
C TRP A 84 -1.06 11.91 2.09
N ARG A 85 -0.73 12.16 3.36
CA ARG A 85 -0.86 13.50 3.97
C ARG A 85 0.02 14.50 3.22
N LYS A 86 1.28 14.19 2.93
CA LYS A 86 2.18 15.13 2.23
C LYS A 86 1.62 15.60 0.87
N ILE A 87 0.88 14.73 0.18
CA ILE A 87 0.33 15.02 -1.15
C ILE A 87 -1.03 15.72 -1.06
N TYR A 88 -1.95 15.21 -0.25
CA TYR A 88 -3.33 15.70 -0.24
C TYR A 88 -3.61 16.74 0.86
N HIS A 89 -2.79 16.85 1.90
CA HIS A 89 -2.95 17.86 2.96
C HIS A 89 -2.64 19.29 2.45
N LYS A 90 -1.86 19.44 1.36
CA LYS A 90 -1.66 20.75 0.72
C LYS A 90 -2.91 21.29 0.02
N HIS A 91 -3.93 20.48 -0.21
CA HIS A 91 -5.16 20.89 -0.91
C HIS A 91 -6.30 21.33 0.02
N GLN A 92 -6.13 21.28 1.34
CA GLN A 92 -7.19 21.63 2.30
C GLN A 92 -7.03 22.98 3.00
N ASN A 93 -5.92 23.70 2.79
CA ASN A 93 -5.77 25.08 3.26
C ASN A 93 -5.67 26.03 2.06
N PRO A 94 -6.77 26.59 1.55
CA PRO A 94 -6.68 27.86 0.85
C PRO A 94 -6.22 28.89 1.89
N SER A 95 -5.06 29.49 1.64
CA SER A 95 -4.54 30.61 2.42
C SER A 95 -5.65 31.65 2.61
N VAL A 96 -6.07 31.86 3.86
CA VAL A 96 -6.78 33.07 4.29
C VAL A 96 -5.73 34.10 4.67
#